data_AF-A0A7V1N0E2-F1
#
_entry.id   AF-A0A7V1N0E2-F1
#
_cell.length_a   1.000
_cell.length_b   1.000
_cell.length_c   1.000
_cell.angle_alpha   90.00
_cell.angle_beta   90.00
_cell.angle_gamma   90.00
#
_symmetry.space_group_name_H-M   'P 1'
#
loop_
_entity.id
_entity.type
_entity.pdbx_description
1 polymer ?
#
loop_
_entity_poly.entity_id
_entity_poly.type
_entity_poly.pdbx_seq_one_letter_code
_entity_poly.pdbx_strand_id
1 'polypeptide(L)'
;MRSFVLAVFLMVITASTSPASEVSVEKAHFNLQREGIWKVSVTLRHADEGWKHYADEWRVVNAGNKKVLGSRILMHPHVNEQPFTRSLANVPIPANVRHVYIEAHDKAGGWSHDKLKVDMSVKKGKRYEINR
;
A
#
# COMPACT_ATOMS: atom_id res chain seq x y z
N MET A 1 20.12 -50.23 -40.88
CA MET A 1 20.99 -49.22 -40.23
C MET A 1 20.09 -48.15 -39.66
N ARG A 2 20.13 -47.93 -38.33
CA ARG A 2 19.15 -47.11 -37.59
C ARG A 2 19.56 -45.63 -37.66
N SER A 3 18.74 -44.79 -38.29
CA SER A 3 18.94 -43.33 -38.30
C SER A 3 18.64 -42.76 -36.91
N PHE A 4 19.64 -42.13 -36.29
CA PHE A 4 19.48 -41.33 -35.08
C PHE A 4 18.89 -39.96 -35.48
N VAL A 5 17.70 -39.64 -34.97
CA VAL A 5 17.16 -38.27 -35.03
C VAL A 5 17.56 -37.57 -33.73
N LEU A 6 18.47 -36.59 -33.84
CA LEU A 6 18.86 -35.73 -32.72
C LEU A 6 17.83 -34.61 -32.62
N ALA A 7 16.86 -34.74 -31.71
CA ALA A 7 15.91 -33.68 -31.41
C ALA A 7 16.56 -32.68 -30.43
N VAL A 8 16.90 -31.48 -30.92
CA VAL A 8 17.35 -30.36 -30.09
C VAL A 8 16.12 -29.72 -29.46
N PHE A 9 15.95 -29.93 -28.15
CA PHE A 9 14.86 -29.34 -27.38
C PHE A 9 15.26 -27.92 -26.98
N LEU A 10 14.71 -26.91 -27.66
CA LEU A 10 14.93 -25.50 -27.35
C LEU A 10 14.16 -25.13 -26.08
N MET A 11 14.86 -25.02 -24.95
CA MET A 11 14.29 -24.63 -23.66
C MET A 11 14.09 -23.11 -23.64
N VAL A 12 12.85 -22.66 -23.85
CA VAL A 12 12.47 -21.26 -23.73
C VAL A 12 12.43 -20.89 -22.25
N ILE A 13 13.41 -20.12 -21.78
CA ILE A 13 13.41 -19.56 -20.43
C ILE A 13 12.48 -18.35 -20.44
N THR A 14 11.22 -18.54 -20.04
CA THR A 14 10.33 -17.41 -19.76
C THR A 14 10.75 -16.79 -18.43
N ALA A 15 11.37 -15.60 -18.49
CA ALA A 15 11.61 -14.80 -17.30
C ALA A 15 10.27 -14.44 -16.66
N SER A 16 9.92 -15.14 -15.58
CA SER A 16 8.78 -14.77 -14.75
C SER A 16 9.22 -13.57 -13.92
N THR A 17 8.81 -12.37 -14.31
CA THR A 17 8.80 -11.24 -13.38
C THR A 17 7.82 -11.60 -12.28
N SER A 18 8.32 -12.13 -11.16
CA SER A 18 7.54 -12.11 -9.92
C SER A 18 7.11 -10.66 -9.70
N PRO A 19 5.82 -10.37 -9.46
CA PRO A 19 5.47 -9.06 -8.93
C PRO A 19 6.39 -8.81 -7.74
N ALA A 20 7.17 -7.73 -7.79
CA ALA A 20 7.86 -7.21 -6.62
C ALA A 20 6.82 -7.22 -5.49
N SER A 21 7.19 -7.76 -4.33
CA SER A 21 6.21 -8.00 -3.26
C SER A 21 5.43 -6.72 -3.01
N GLU A 22 4.15 -6.65 -3.35
CA GLU A 22 3.44 -5.38 -3.24
C GLU A 22 3.23 -5.00 -1.76
N VAL A 23 3.22 -3.70 -1.46
CA VAL A 23 2.85 -3.23 -0.12
C VAL A 23 1.36 -3.46 0.10
N SER A 24 1.01 -4.24 1.12
CA SER A 24 -0.35 -4.49 1.58
C SER A 24 -0.76 -3.45 2.62
N VAL A 25 -1.99 -2.93 2.49
CA VAL A 25 -2.62 -2.08 3.51
C VAL A 25 -3.50 -2.94 4.42
N GLU A 26 -2.94 -3.41 5.52
CA GLU A 26 -3.60 -4.37 6.43
C GLU A 26 -4.76 -3.72 7.21
N LYS A 27 -4.51 -2.53 7.76
CA LYS A 27 -5.50 -1.81 8.57
C LYS A 27 -5.30 -0.31 8.56
N ALA A 28 -6.38 0.45 8.70
CA ALA A 28 -6.36 1.90 8.88
C ALA A 28 -7.24 2.37 10.03
N HIS A 29 -6.75 3.33 10.81
CA HIS A 29 -7.50 3.97 11.88
C HIS A 29 -7.54 5.47 11.66
N PHE A 30 -8.75 6.03 11.59
CA PHE A 30 -8.99 7.46 11.46
C PHE A 30 -9.51 7.98 12.80
N ASN A 31 -8.82 8.95 13.40
CA ASN A 31 -9.23 9.60 14.63
C ASN A 31 -9.40 11.10 14.38
N LEU A 32 -10.60 11.62 14.58
CA LEU A 32 -10.89 13.05 14.44
C LEU A 32 -10.16 13.80 15.56
N GLN A 33 -9.35 14.79 15.18
CA GLN A 33 -8.63 15.63 16.15
C GLN A 33 -9.39 16.93 16.41
N ARG A 34 -9.98 17.49 15.35
CA ARG A 34 -10.85 18.68 15.33
C ARG A 34 -11.62 18.67 14.01
N GLU A 35 -12.59 19.56 13.87
CA GLU A 35 -13.46 19.62 12.70
C GLU A 35 -12.68 19.51 11.37
N GLY A 36 -12.96 18.45 10.61
CA GLY A 36 -12.33 18.17 9.32
C GLY A 36 -10.86 17.77 9.34
N ILE A 37 -10.23 17.61 10.51
CA ILE A 37 -8.80 17.29 10.66
C ILE A 37 -8.61 15.97 11.41
N TRP A 38 -7.86 15.06 10.79
CA TRP A 38 -7.74 13.69 11.25
C TRP A 38 -6.29 13.29 11.53
N LYS A 39 -6.12 12.42 12.53
CA LYS A 39 -4.94 11.57 12.67
C LYS A 39 -5.26 10.22 12.05
N VAL A 40 -4.45 9.82 11.08
CA VAL A 40 -4.58 8.55 10.36
C VAL A 40 -3.40 7.66 10.72
N SER A 41 -3.68 6.45 11.16
CA SER A 41 -2.68 5.41 11.38
C SER A 41 -2.89 4.28 10.40
N VAL A 42 -1.86 3.87 9.69
CA VAL A 42 -1.93 2.81 8.68
C VAL A 42 -0.95 1.71 9.03
N THR A 43 -1.46 0.49 9.09
CA THR A 43 -0.70 -0.74 9.23
C THR A 43 -0.39 -1.28 7.83
N LEU A 44 0.90 -1.45 7.55
CA LEU A 44 1.41 -1.96 6.28
C LEU A 44 2.09 -3.31 6.49
N ARG A 45 2.11 -4.10 5.42
CA ARG A 45 2.96 -5.28 5.29
C ARG A 45 3.68 -5.24 3.96
N HIS A 46 4.97 -5.50 3.98
CA HIS A 46 5.81 -5.61 2.78
C HIS A 46 6.96 -6.58 3.05
N ALA A 47 7.48 -7.24 2.01
CA ALA A 47 8.66 -8.09 2.15
C ALA A 47 9.92 -7.24 1.94
N ASP A 48 10.18 -6.31 2.87
CA ASP A 48 11.36 -5.45 2.80
C ASP A 48 12.66 -6.29 2.74
N GLU A 49 13.53 -5.99 1.76
CA GLU A 49 14.84 -6.65 1.57
C GLU A 49 16.01 -5.69 1.87
N GLY A 50 15.70 -4.48 2.33
CA GLY A 50 16.68 -3.44 2.69
C GLY A 50 16.49 -2.16 1.90
N TRP A 51 17.51 -1.30 1.87
CA TRP A 51 17.42 0.10 1.37
C TRP A 51 17.00 0.29 -0.09
N LYS A 52 17.03 -0.79 -0.89
CA LYS A 52 16.65 -0.77 -2.31
C LYS A 52 15.22 -1.25 -2.56
N HIS A 53 14.60 -1.95 -1.62
CA HIS A 53 13.31 -2.62 -1.80
C HIS A 53 12.61 -2.66 -0.44
N TYR A 54 11.76 -1.65 -0.20
CA TYR A 54 10.99 -1.49 1.02
C TYR A 54 9.82 -0.53 0.79
N ALA A 55 8.78 -0.64 1.62
CA ALA A 55 7.70 0.33 1.62
C ALA A 55 8.19 1.72 2.06
N ASP A 56 8.20 2.71 1.17
CA ASP A 56 8.79 4.03 1.40
C ASP A 56 7.75 5.16 1.54
N GLU A 57 6.48 4.92 1.21
CA GLU A 57 5.42 5.91 1.40
C GLU A 57 4.03 5.25 1.54
N TRP A 58 3.14 5.91 2.30
CA TRP A 58 1.70 5.76 2.10
C TRP A 58 1.01 7.12 2.13
N ARG A 59 -0.15 7.21 1.46
CA ARG A 59 -0.91 8.46 1.35
C ARG A 59 -2.40 8.27 1.46
N VAL A 60 -3.09 9.32 1.90
CA VAL A 60 -4.54 9.44 1.84
C VAL A 60 -4.89 10.30 0.62
N VAL A 61 -5.75 9.78 -0.24
CA VAL A 61 -6.24 10.50 -1.44
C VAL A 61 -7.75 10.62 -1.43
N ASN A 62 -8.26 11.69 -2.04
CA ASN A 62 -9.70 11.88 -2.22
C ASN A 62 -10.27 10.88 -3.26
N ALA A 63 -11.60 10.79 -3.32
CA ALA A 63 -12.31 10.01 -4.32
C ALA A 63 -11.81 10.24 -5.75
N GLY A 64 -11.65 9.15 -6.49
CA GLY A 64 -11.13 9.16 -7.86
C GLY A 64 -9.61 9.30 -7.95
N ASN A 65 -8.86 9.21 -6.84
CA ASN A 65 -7.40 9.26 -6.77
C ASN A 65 -6.77 10.54 -7.34
N LYS A 66 -7.52 11.65 -7.40
CA LYS A 66 -7.09 12.88 -8.10
C LYS A 66 -6.32 13.87 -7.23
N LYS A 67 -6.47 13.79 -5.90
CA LYS A 67 -5.88 14.75 -4.95
C LYS A 67 -5.34 14.04 -3.71
N VAL A 68 -4.07 14.29 -3.40
CA VAL A 68 -3.45 13.87 -2.14
C VAL A 68 -3.93 14.79 -1.02
N LEU A 69 -4.47 14.19 0.04
CA LEU A 69 -4.90 14.88 1.26
C LEU A 69 -3.77 14.93 2.29
N GLY A 70 -2.92 13.90 2.31
CA GLY A 70 -1.69 13.87 3.08
C GLY A 70 -0.87 12.64 2.73
N SER A 71 0.45 12.70 2.91
CA SER A 71 1.33 11.55 2.73
C SER A 71 2.31 11.40 3.88
N ARG A 72 2.77 10.17 4.06
CA ARG A 72 3.72 9.77 5.09
C ARG A 72 4.87 9.02 4.42
N ILE A 73 6.00 9.71 4.32
CA ILE A 73 7.27 9.11 3.91
C ILE A 73 7.81 8.22 5.03
N LEU A 74 8.35 7.07 4.64
CA LEU A 74 9.00 6.07 5.46
C LEU A 74 10.47 6.04 5.07
N MET A 75 11.34 6.44 5.99
CA MET A 75 12.74 6.75 5.68
C MET A 75 13.69 5.56 5.89
N HIS A 76 13.20 4.38 6.26
CA HIS A 76 14.03 3.20 6.48
C HIS A 76 13.24 1.90 6.22
N PRO A 77 13.94 0.80 5.90
CA PRO A 77 13.35 -0.53 5.84
C PRO A 77 12.91 -1.04 7.22
N HIS A 78 11.84 -1.82 7.23
CA HIS A 78 11.17 -2.45 8.37
C HIS A 78 11.26 -3.99 8.30
N VAL A 79 12.38 -4.55 7.84
CA VAL A 79 12.58 -6.00 7.62
C VAL A 79 12.13 -6.87 8.81
N ASN A 80 12.43 -6.44 10.03
CA ASN A 80 12.16 -7.18 11.27
C ASN A 80 10.91 -6.67 12.04
N GLU A 81 10.12 -5.78 11.44
CA GLU A 81 8.96 -5.11 12.08
C GLU A 81 7.69 -5.35 11.25
N GLN A 82 7.49 -6.52 10.66
CA GLN A 82 6.32 -6.78 9.81
C GLN A 82 5.18 -7.50 10.56
N PRO A 83 3.94 -6.99 10.55
CA PRO A 83 3.50 -5.72 9.97
C PRO A 83 3.87 -4.53 10.89
N PHE A 84 4.09 -3.35 10.31
CA PHE A 84 4.35 -2.12 11.07
C PHE A 84 3.23 -1.11 10.87
N THR A 85 3.07 -0.21 11.84
CA THR A 85 2.10 0.88 11.77
C THR A 85 2.79 2.23 11.85
N ARG A 86 2.42 3.17 10.97
CA ARG A 86 2.87 4.56 11.05
C ARG A 86 1.68 5.51 10.95
N SER A 87 1.81 6.67 11.57
CA SER A 87 0.73 7.65 11.69
C SER A 87 1.09 8.98 11.02
N LEU A 88 0.06 9.65 10.51
CA LEU A 88 0.09 11.00 9.99
C LEU A 88 -0.98 11.83 10.70
N ALA A 89 -0.58 12.96 11.28
CA ALA A 89 -1.50 13.91 11.89
C ALA A 89 -1.89 15.00 10.88
N ASN A 90 -2.88 15.81 11.23
CA ASN A 90 -3.30 16.98 10.44
C ASN A 90 -3.77 16.66 9.02
N VAL A 91 -4.39 15.50 8.79
CA VAL A 91 -4.92 15.13 7.47
C VAL A 91 -6.27 15.83 7.26
N PRO A 92 -6.41 16.76 6.29
CA PRO A 92 -7.65 17.46 6.02
C PRO A 92 -8.62 16.55 5.26
N ILE A 93 -9.73 16.18 5.92
CA ILE A 93 -10.84 15.43 5.33
C ILE A 93 -12.14 16.11 5.78
N PRO A 94 -12.66 17.07 4.98
CA PRO A 94 -13.90 17.78 5.28
C PRO A 94 -15.12 16.85 5.44
N ALA A 95 -16.14 17.29 6.18
CA ALA A 95 -17.30 16.47 6.54
C ALA A 95 -18.12 15.97 5.33
N ASN A 96 -18.07 16.67 4.19
CA ASN A 96 -18.74 16.28 2.95
C ASN A 96 -17.99 15.20 2.14
N VAL A 97 -16.77 14.81 2.55
CA VAL A 97 -16.03 13.74 1.89
C VAL A 97 -16.56 12.39 2.31
N ARG A 98 -17.22 11.69 1.39
CA ARG A 98 -17.78 10.35 1.64
C ARG A 98 -16.75 9.23 1.53
N HIS A 99 -15.79 9.34 0.61
CA HIS A 99 -14.80 8.28 0.39
C HIS A 99 -13.40 8.84 0.29
N VAL A 100 -12.46 8.15 0.93
CA VAL A 100 -11.02 8.33 0.71
C VAL A 100 -10.39 6.98 0.39
N TYR A 101 -9.18 7.02 -0.14
CA TYR A 101 -8.39 5.83 -0.42
C TYR A 101 -7.03 5.96 0.26
N ILE A 102 -6.54 4.83 0.78
CA ILE A 102 -5.15 4.70 1.22
C ILE A 102 -4.39 3.94 0.14
N GLU A 103 -3.30 4.53 -0.31
CA GLU A 103 -2.37 3.95 -1.28
C GLU A 103 -1.00 3.82 -0.63
N ALA A 104 -0.31 2.72 -0.89
CA ALA A 104 1.05 2.46 -0.41
C ALA A 104 2.01 2.33 -1.59
N HIS A 105 3.27 2.67 -1.37
CA HIS A 105 4.32 2.68 -2.38
C HIS A 105 5.48 1.79 -1.92
N ASP A 106 5.92 0.91 -2.81
CA ASP A 106 7.20 0.23 -2.70
C ASP A 106 8.25 1.03 -3.48
N LYS A 107 9.42 1.21 -2.89
CA LYS A 107 10.52 1.97 -3.49
C LYS A 107 10.97 1.44 -4.85
N ALA A 108 10.88 0.12 -5.09
CA ALA A 108 11.32 -0.50 -6.34
C ALA A 108 10.17 -0.64 -7.35
N GLY A 109 9.01 -1.08 -6.88
CA GLY A 109 7.84 -1.45 -7.68
C GLY A 109 6.80 -0.34 -7.86
N GLY A 110 6.92 0.77 -7.14
CA GLY A 110 6.00 1.90 -7.25
C GLY A 110 4.73 1.74 -6.42
N TRP A 111 3.63 2.35 -6.87
CA TRP A 111 2.34 2.29 -6.17
C TRP A 111 1.71 0.90 -6.24
N SER A 112 1.40 0.34 -5.07
CA SER A 112 0.69 -0.94 -4.93
C SER A 112 -0.70 -0.92 -5.56
N HIS A 113 -1.14 -2.06 -6.08
CA HIS A 113 -2.50 -2.24 -6.57
C HIS A 113 -3.51 -2.40 -5.42
N ASP A 114 -3.06 -2.78 -4.22
CA ASP A 114 -3.89 -2.85 -3.01
C ASP A 114 -4.23 -1.46 -2.48
N LYS A 115 -5.29 -0.87 -3.03
CA LYS A 115 -5.86 0.39 -2.56
C LYS A 115 -6.97 0.12 -1.56
N LEU A 116 -6.83 0.65 -0.34
CA LEU A 116 -7.89 0.55 0.67
C LEU A 116 -8.89 1.69 0.50
N LYS A 117 -10.08 1.37 0.00
CA LYS A 117 -11.25 2.27 0.02
C LYS A 117 -11.82 2.38 1.44
N VAL A 118 -12.01 3.61 1.91
CA VAL A 118 -12.63 3.93 3.20
C VAL A 118 -13.91 4.72 2.94
N ASP A 119 -15.06 4.21 3.41
CA ASP A 119 -16.29 4.99 3.45
C ASP A 119 -16.31 5.77 4.76
N MET A 120 -16.09 7.08 4.67
CA MET A 120 -16.02 7.95 5.83
C MET A 120 -17.33 7.97 6.61
N SER A 121 -18.47 7.59 6.03
CA SER A 121 -19.75 7.52 6.76
C SER A 121 -19.90 6.29 7.65
N VAL A 122 -19.07 5.25 7.46
CA VAL A 122 -19.18 3.96 8.16
C VAL A 122 -18.12 3.86 9.27
N LYS A 123 -18.55 3.66 10.52
CA LYS A 123 -17.64 3.63 11.68
C LYS A 123 -16.57 2.52 11.60
N LYS A 124 -16.88 1.38 10.99
CA LYS A 124 -15.96 0.24 10.86
C LYS A 124 -16.22 -0.52 9.57
N GLY A 125 -15.16 -0.70 8.79
CA GLY A 125 -15.12 -1.61 7.64
C GLY A 125 -14.23 -2.83 7.93
N LYS A 126 -14.02 -3.67 6.92
CA LYS A 126 -13.18 -4.88 7.04
C LYS A 126 -11.74 -4.57 7.49
N ARG A 127 -11.15 -3.50 6.95
CA ARG A 127 -9.75 -3.08 7.17
C ARG A 127 -9.63 -1.66 7.75
N TYR A 128 -10.73 -1.05 8.22
CA TYR A 128 -10.63 0.30 8.79
C TYR A 128 -11.61 0.55 9.92
N GLU A 129 -11.24 1.48 10.80
CA GLU A 129 -12.07 2.00 11.89
C GLU A 129 -11.98 3.53 11.93
N ILE A 130 -13.11 4.19 12.20
CA ILE A 130 -13.26 5.64 12.25
C ILE A 130 -13.80 6.02 13.63
N ASN A 131 -13.01 6.83 14.35
CA ASN A 131 -13.36 7.42 15.62
C ASN A 131 -13.54 8.93 15.41
N ARG A 132 -14.76 9.40 15.61
CA ARG A 132 -15.13 10.82 15.53
C ARG A 132 -15.22 11.41 16.92
#